data_AF-A0AAD7DNS9-F1
#
_entry.id   AF-A0AAD7DNS9-F1
#
_cell.length_a   1.000
_cell.length_b   1.000
_cell.length_c   1.000
_cell.angle_alpha   90.00
_cell.angle_beta   90.00
_cell.angle_gamma   90.00
#
_symmetry.space_group_name_H-M   'P 1'
#
loop_
_entity.id
_entity.type
_entity.pdbx_description
1 polymer ?
#
loop_
_entity_poly.entity_id
_entity_poly.type
_entity_poly.pdbx_seq_one_letter_code
_entity_poly.pdbx_strand_id
1 'polypeptide(L)'
;ALANAPNGWVVDGNYSRRIGSIVQDISTDVIWLDPPLALYLPRLILRTFLRIFRLSPPCSPGCPERVSEVFLSKESIVWWWHRPVREREGARMAQIGMGVGVDVDGQKMRRLGGWGGELRVWLTEVKRMLQRQ
;
A
#
# COMPACT_ATOMS: atom_id res chain seq x y z
N ALA A 1 -14.79 -7.68 14.99
CA ALA A 1 -14.86 -6.99 13.68
C ALA A 1 -14.40 -7.91 12.56
N LEU A 2 -13.11 -8.27 12.46
CA LEU A 2 -12.59 -9.19 11.43
C LEU A 2 -13.22 -10.58 11.47
N ALA A 3 -13.41 -11.16 12.66
CA ALA A 3 -14.06 -12.46 12.85
C ALA A 3 -15.56 -12.49 12.47
N ASN A 4 -16.20 -11.32 12.32
CA ASN A 4 -17.61 -11.21 11.99
C ASN A 4 -17.84 -10.91 10.50
N ALA A 5 -16.82 -11.07 9.66
CA ALA A 5 -16.90 -10.86 8.22
C ALA A 5 -16.85 -12.22 7.49
N PRO A 6 -18.00 -12.91 7.32
CA PRO A 6 -18.04 -14.28 6.78
C PRO A 6 -17.57 -14.35 5.31
N ASN A 7 -17.66 -13.25 4.57
CA ASN A 7 -17.24 -13.16 3.17
C ASN A 7 -15.78 -12.72 3.00
N GLY A 8 -15.00 -12.68 4.08
CA GLY A 8 -13.63 -12.18 4.10
C GLY A 8 -13.52 -10.69 4.39
N TRP A 9 -12.28 -10.22 4.50
CA TRP A 9 -11.96 -8.85 4.89
C TRP A 9 -10.76 -8.32 4.09
N VAL A 10 -10.72 -7.00 3.90
CA VAL A 10 -9.58 -6.29 3.34
C VAL A 10 -9.16 -5.23 4.35
N VAL A 11 -7.87 -5.20 4.68
CA VAL A 11 -7.30 -4.20 5.58
C VAL A 11 -6.30 -3.37 4.79
N ASP A 12 -6.52 -2.06 4.78
CA ASP A 12 -5.60 -1.05 4.23
C ASP A 12 -5.29 0.01 5.31
N GLY A 13 -4.13 0.65 5.20
CA GLY A 13 -3.65 1.69 6.10
C GLY A 13 -2.53 1.24 7.05
N ASN A 14 -2.11 2.14 7.92
CA ASN A 14 -0.97 1.91 8.81
C ASN A 14 -1.38 1.14 10.09
N TYR A 15 -1.81 -0.11 9.93
CA TYR A 15 -2.22 -0.98 11.05
C TYR A 15 -1.03 -1.54 11.86
N SER A 16 0.15 -1.62 11.23
CA SER A 16 1.37 -2.18 11.84
C SER A 16 1.70 -1.56 13.21
N ARG A 17 1.44 -0.26 13.38
CA ARG A 17 1.73 0.49 14.61
C ARG A 17 0.82 0.15 15.80
N ARG A 18 -0.38 -0.37 15.54
CA ARG A 18 -1.40 -0.65 16.58
C ARG A 18 -1.70 -2.13 16.76
N ILE A 19 -1.57 -2.93 15.70
CA ILE A 19 -2.01 -4.33 15.66
C ILE A 19 -0.83 -5.28 15.35
N GLY A 20 0.35 -4.75 15.01
CA GLY A 20 1.56 -5.56 14.80
C GLY A 20 1.47 -6.51 13.60
N SER A 21 2.06 -7.70 13.74
CA SER A 21 2.07 -8.76 12.71
C SER A 21 0.78 -9.58 12.66
N ILE A 22 -0.12 -9.46 13.63
CA ILE A 22 -1.31 -10.33 13.74
C ILE A 22 -2.11 -10.34 12.43
N VAL A 23 -2.31 -9.17 11.82
CA VAL A 23 -3.03 -9.03 10.54
C VAL A 23 -2.32 -9.79 9.41
N GLN A 24 -0.99 -9.76 9.39
CA GLN A 24 -0.18 -10.51 8.44
C GLN A 24 -0.28 -12.02 8.71
N ASP A 25 -0.32 -12.44 9.97
CA ASP A 25 -0.33 -13.86 10.33
C ASP A 25 -1.66 -14.52 9.93
N ILE A 26 -2.78 -13.84 10.15
CA ILE A 26 -4.12 -14.34 9.80
C ILE A 26 -4.54 -14.06 8.35
N SER A 27 -3.81 -13.26 7.60
CA SER A 27 -4.17 -12.95 6.21
C SER A 27 -3.87 -14.12 5.28
N THR A 28 -4.82 -14.40 4.37
CA THR A 28 -4.62 -15.34 3.26
C THR A 28 -3.60 -14.81 2.26
N ASP A 29 -3.71 -13.52 1.90
CA ASP A 29 -2.87 -12.88 0.90
C ASP A 29 -2.42 -11.49 1.39
N VAL A 30 -1.17 -11.14 1.10
CA VAL A 30 -0.60 -9.81 1.35
C VAL A 30 -0.21 -9.18 0.02
N ILE A 31 -0.88 -8.10 -0.37
CA ILE A 31 -0.57 -7.40 -1.62
C ILE A 31 0.28 -6.18 -1.33
N TRP A 32 1.49 -6.16 -1.89
CA TRP A 32 2.38 -5.00 -1.86
C TRP A 32 2.33 -4.25 -3.19
N LEU A 33 1.73 -3.06 -3.17
CA LEU A 33 1.68 -2.15 -4.31
C LEU A 33 2.98 -1.33 -4.38
N ASP A 34 3.82 -1.58 -5.38
CA ASP A 34 5.07 -0.84 -5.63
C ASP A 34 5.08 -0.26 -7.07
N PRO A 35 4.12 0.63 -7.42
CA PRO A 35 4.10 1.28 -8.74
C PRO A 35 5.32 2.20 -8.91
N PRO A 36 5.75 2.49 -10.16
CA PRO A 36 6.81 3.45 -10.44
C PRO A 36 6.40 4.86 -10.00
N LEU A 37 7.40 5.63 -9.53
CA LEU A 37 7.24 7.00 -9.04
C LEU A 37 6.48 7.90 -10.01
N ALA A 38 6.75 7.76 -11.30
CA ALA A 38 6.10 8.52 -12.36
C ALA A 38 4.57 8.37 -12.39
N LEU A 39 3.99 7.30 -11.84
CA LEU A 39 2.54 7.08 -11.85
C LEU A 39 1.80 7.78 -10.71
N TYR A 40 2.34 7.76 -9.49
CA TYR A 40 1.63 8.35 -8.33
C TYR A 40 2.16 9.73 -7.94
N LEU A 41 3.42 10.07 -8.22
CA LEU A 41 3.98 11.39 -7.90
C LEU A 41 3.16 12.55 -8.49
N PRO A 42 2.78 12.57 -9.79
CA PRO A 42 1.95 13.65 -10.33
C PRO A 42 0.56 13.71 -9.67
N ARG A 43 -0.02 12.57 -9.30
CA ARG A 43 -1.32 12.51 -8.59
C ARG A 43 -1.21 13.11 -7.19
N LEU A 44 -0.12 12.79 -6.50
CA LEU A 44 0.18 13.31 -5.17
C LEU A 44 0.36 14.83 -5.22
N ILE A 45 1.22 15.30 -6.14
CA ILE A 45 1.49 16.72 -6.35
C ILE A 45 0.18 17.47 -6.67
N LEU A 46 -0.63 16.97 -7.61
CA LEU A 46 -1.91 17.58 -7.96
C LEU A 46 -2.86 17.66 -6.77
N ARG A 47 -3.01 16.56 -6.01
CA ARG A 47 -3.87 16.52 -4.82
C ARG A 47 -3.42 17.54 -3.78
N THR A 48 -2.12 17.64 -3.56
CA THR A 48 -1.55 18.59 -2.61
C THR A 48 -1.75 20.03 -3.06
N PHE A 49 -1.54 20.34 -4.36
CA PHE A 49 -1.86 21.67 -4.89
C PHE A 49 -3.35 22.02 -4.70
N LEU A 50 -4.27 21.13 -5.05
CA LEU A 50 -5.70 21.36 -4.87
C LEU A 50 -6.08 21.61 -3.40
N ARG A 51 -5.42 20.93 -2.45
CA ARG A 51 -5.63 21.14 -1.00
C ARG A 51 -5.07 22.48 -0.51
N ILE A 52 -3.88 22.85 -0.98
CA ILE A 52 -3.25 24.14 -0.66
C ILE A 52 -4.13 25.31 -1.15
N PHE A 53 -4.68 25.20 -2.36
CA PHE A 53 -5.59 26.21 -2.93
C PHE A 53 -7.02 26.11 -2.39
N ARG A 54 -7.28 25.25 -1.40
CA ARG A 54 -8.62 25.00 -0.80
C ARG A 54 -9.69 24.57 -1.81
N LEU A 55 -9.27 24.03 -2.96
CA LEU A 55 -10.14 23.43 -3.97
C LEU A 55 -10.56 22.00 -3.60
N SER A 56 -9.93 21.42 -2.57
CA SER A 56 -10.23 20.08 -2.05
C SER A 56 -10.20 20.09 -0.51
N PRO A 57 -11.06 19.31 0.16
CA PRO A 57 -11.03 19.20 1.62
C PRO A 57 -9.70 18.63 2.14
N PRO A 58 -9.30 18.98 3.38
CA PRO A 58 -8.10 18.47 4.01
C PRO A 58 -8.16 16.95 4.20
N CYS A 59 -6.99 16.33 4.40
CA CYS A 59 -6.90 14.88 4.60
C CYS A 59 -7.65 14.39 5.86
N SER A 60 -7.76 15.26 6.87
CA SER A 60 -8.50 15.02 8.12
C SER A 60 -8.98 16.38 8.67
N PRO A 61 -10.12 16.43 9.38
CA PRO A 61 -10.55 17.65 10.08
C PRO A 61 -9.43 18.20 10.96
N GLY A 62 -9.12 19.49 10.83
CA GLY A 62 -8.06 20.16 11.62
C GLY A 62 -6.62 19.90 11.18
N CYS A 63 -6.39 19.20 10.06
CA CYS A 63 -5.05 18.96 9.51
C CYS A 63 -4.86 19.68 8.15
N PRO A 64 -4.59 21.00 8.14
CA PRO A 64 -4.32 21.74 6.92
C PRO A 64 -2.92 21.42 6.40
N GLU A 65 -2.80 21.01 5.14
CA GLU A 65 -1.51 20.77 4.49
C GLU A 65 -0.79 22.11 4.25
N ARG A 66 0.38 22.30 4.87
CA ARG A 66 1.22 23.49 4.66
C ARG A 66 2.27 23.24 3.57
N VAL A 67 2.42 24.20 2.66
CA VAL A 67 3.39 24.14 1.54
C VAL A 67 4.82 23.90 2.05
N SER A 68 5.19 24.55 3.15
CA SER A 68 6.51 24.40 3.78
C SER A 68 6.76 23.00 4.34
N GLU A 69 5.72 22.29 4.78
CA GLU A 69 5.82 20.91 5.28
C GLU A 69 5.92 19.90 4.13
N VAL A 70 5.26 20.18 3.00
CA VAL A 70 5.25 19.32 1.82
C VAL A 70 6.57 19.36 1.05
N PHE A 71 7.17 20.55 0.87
CA PHE A 71 8.32 20.74 -0.01
C PHE A 71 9.65 21.04 0.70
N LEU A 72 9.62 21.61 1.92
CA LEU A 72 10.81 22.15 2.61
C LEU A 72 11.15 21.48 3.95
N SER A 73 10.30 20.56 4.43
CA SER A 73 10.58 19.81 5.66
C SER A 73 11.47 18.59 5.39
N LYS A 74 12.25 18.17 6.40
CA LYS A 74 12.94 16.86 6.43
C LYS A 74 11.97 15.67 6.36
N GLU A 75 10.68 15.91 6.62
CA GLU A 75 9.56 15.00 6.44
C GLU A 75 8.82 15.22 5.11
N SER A 76 9.41 15.99 4.16
CA SER A 76 8.79 16.24 2.86
C SER A 76 8.47 14.91 2.19
N ILE A 77 7.27 14.86 1.60
CA ILE A 77 6.74 13.65 0.96
C ILE A 77 7.60 13.16 -0.19
N VAL A 78 8.51 14.01 -0.68
CA VAL A 78 9.51 13.73 -1.71
C VAL A 78 10.72 12.98 -1.13
N TRP A 79 11.14 13.29 0.10
CA TRP A 79 12.33 12.71 0.73
C TRP A 79 12.04 11.43 1.54
N TRP A 80 10.96 11.40 2.31
CA TRP A 80 10.68 10.29 3.25
C TRP A 80 10.06 9.05 2.58
N TRP A 81 9.49 9.23 1.38
CA TRP A 81 8.53 8.30 0.79
C TRP A 81 9.12 6.95 0.33
N HIS A 82 10.35 6.90 -0.18
CA HIS A 82 10.80 5.72 -0.93
C HIS A 82 11.68 4.74 -0.16
N ARG A 83 12.50 5.20 0.79
CA ARG A 83 13.57 4.36 1.34
C ARG A 83 13.13 3.47 2.50
N PRO A 84 12.50 4.00 3.57
CA PRO A 84 12.15 3.19 4.74
C PRO A 84 11.06 2.15 4.41
N VAL A 85 10.10 2.53 3.56
CA VAL A 85 9.00 1.64 3.16
C VAL A 85 9.52 0.52 2.27
N ARG A 86 10.33 0.81 1.24
CA ARG A 86 10.86 -0.23 0.35
C ARG A 86 11.81 -1.18 1.07
N GLU A 87 12.60 -0.69 2.02
CA GLU A 87 13.46 -1.53 2.84
C GLU A 87 12.63 -2.48 3.72
N ARG A 88 11.63 -1.96 4.43
CA ARG A 88 10.74 -2.76 5.28
C ARG A 88 9.95 -3.79 4.47
N GLU A 89 9.29 -3.37 3.40
CA GLU A 89 8.50 -4.28 2.57
C GLU A 89 9.40 -5.24 1.77
N GLY A 90 10.62 -4.83 1.42
CA GLY A 90 11.63 -5.71 0.82
C GLY A 90 12.06 -6.82 1.78
N ALA A 91 12.28 -6.51 3.05
CA ALA A 91 12.57 -7.51 4.08
C ALA A 91 11.40 -8.49 4.26
N ARG A 92 10.15 -8.00 4.23
CA ARG A 92 8.95 -8.86 4.27
C ARG A 92 8.84 -9.75 3.03
N MET A 93 9.13 -9.21 1.85
CA MET A 93 9.13 -9.97 0.60
C MET A 93 10.18 -11.09 0.62
N ALA A 94 11.35 -10.85 1.22
CA ALA A 94 12.37 -11.88 1.40
C ALA A 94 11.94 -13.00 2.36
N GLN A 95 11.03 -12.73 3.32
CA GLN A 95 10.53 -13.73 4.25
C GLN A 95 9.32 -14.48 3.69
N ILE A 96 8.26 -13.76 3.31
CA ILE A 96 6.94 -14.33 2.98
C ILE A 96 6.52 -14.11 1.51
N GLY A 97 7.45 -13.71 0.64
CA GLY A 97 7.18 -13.49 -0.77
C GLY A 97 6.81 -14.77 -1.51
N MET A 98 5.74 -14.74 -2.29
CA MET A 98 5.36 -15.85 -3.16
C MET A 98 6.46 -16.17 -4.16
N GLY A 99 6.95 -17.42 -4.14
CA GLY A 99 7.98 -17.94 -5.04
C GLY A 99 9.41 -17.48 -4.76
N VAL A 100 9.62 -16.63 -3.75
CA VAL A 100 10.95 -16.06 -3.43
C VAL A 100 11.27 -16.02 -1.93
N GLY A 101 10.26 -16.18 -1.07
CA GLY A 101 10.39 -16.08 0.38
C GLY A 101 11.05 -17.31 1.00
N VAL A 102 11.85 -17.09 2.04
CA VAL A 102 12.52 -18.15 2.80
C VAL A 102 11.53 -19.04 3.56
N ASP A 103 10.40 -18.48 4.00
CA ASP A 103 9.33 -19.22 4.66
C ASP A 103 8.41 -19.86 3.61
N VAL A 104 8.71 -21.11 3.23
CA VAL A 104 8.01 -21.85 2.17
C VAL A 104 6.54 -22.09 2.52
N ASP A 105 6.22 -22.35 3.79
CA ASP A 105 4.87 -22.62 4.25
C ASP A 105 4.06 -21.32 4.47
N GLY A 106 4.73 -20.20 4.71
CA GLY A 106 4.14 -18.88 4.94
C GLY A 106 4.13 -17.94 3.73
N GLN A 107 4.41 -18.43 2.51
CA GLN A 107 4.44 -17.60 1.31
C GLN A 107 3.04 -17.06 0.95
N LYS A 108 2.81 -15.78 1.22
CA LYS A 108 1.52 -15.11 0.97
C LYS A 108 1.64 -13.71 0.40
N MET A 109 2.85 -13.18 0.26
CA MET A 109 3.07 -11.81 -0.20
C MET A 109 3.28 -11.74 -1.72
N ARG A 110 2.47 -10.94 -2.41
CA ARG A 110 2.65 -10.59 -3.83
C ARG A 110 3.10 -9.15 -3.96
N ARG A 111 4.18 -8.91 -4.68
CA ARG A 111 4.51 -7.56 -5.17
C ARG A 111 3.79 -7.33 -6.49
N LEU A 112 3.05 -6.23 -6.58
CA LEU A 112 2.45 -5.73 -7.82
C LEU A 112 3.14 -4.42 -8.18
N GLY A 113 4.08 -4.51 -9.13
CA GLY A 113 4.91 -3.39 -9.54
C GLY A 113 4.74 -2.98 -11.00
N GLY A 114 5.58 -2.03 -11.42
CA GLY A 114 5.68 -1.59 -12.81
C GLY A 114 4.45 -0.84 -13.32
N TRP A 115 4.27 -0.84 -14.65
CA TRP A 115 3.23 -0.04 -15.33
C TRP A 115 1.84 -0.69 -15.36
N GLY A 116 1.55 -1.59 -14.39
CA GLY A 116 0.24 -2.24 -14.25
C GLY A 116 0.00 -3.46 -15.15
N GLY A 117 1.05 -4.05 -15.73
CA GLY A 117 0.95 -5.35 -16.40
C GLY A 117 0.58 -6.46 -15.42
N GLU A 118 1.38 -6.62 -14.36
CA GLU A 118 1.15 -7.59 -13.28
C GLU A 118 -0.21 -7.41 -12.61
N LEU A 119 -0.61 -6.17 -12.34
CA LEU A 119 -1.91 -5.83 -11.78
C LEU A 119 -3.07 -6.34 -12.67
N ARG A 120 -2.98 -6.14 -14.00
CA ARG A 120 -4.02 -6.60 -14.95
C ARG A 120 -4.13 -8.11 -15.00
N VAL A 121 -2.99 -8.81 -14.99
CA VAL A 121 -2.95 -10.28 -14.97
C VAL A 121 -3.62 -10.78 -13.69
N TRP A 122 -3.18 -10.28 -12.54
CA TRP A 122 -3.73 -10.67 -11.24
C TRP A 122 -5.24 -10.37 -11.13
N LEU A 123 -5.70 -9.19 -11.56
CA LEU A 123 -7.13 -8.87 -11.57
C LEU A 123 -7.94 -9.81 -12.46
N THR A 124 -7.37 -10.24 -13.59
CA THR A 124 -8.00 -11.23 -14.47
C THR A 124 -8.12 -12.59 -13.79
N GLU A 125 -7.08 -13.02 -13.07
CA GLU A 125 -7.08 -14.27 -12.31
C GLU A 125 -8.11 -14.25 -11.19
N VAL A 126 -8.15 -13.17 -10.40
CA VAL A 126 -9.15 -12.98 -9.33
C VAL A 126 -10.57 -13.01 -9.91
N LYS A 127 -10.82 -12.34 -11.04
CA LYS A 127 -12.13 -12.40 -11.71
C LYS A 127 -12.52 -13.82 -12.13
N ARG A 128 -11.58 -14.62 -12.63
CA ARG A 128 -11.83 -16.02 -12.98
C ARG A 128 -12.11 -16.88 -11.74
N MET A 129 -11.45 -16.62 -10.62
CA MET A 129 -11.71 -17.33 -9.36
C MET A 129 -13.14 -17.05 -8.88
N LEU A 130 -13.57 -15.80 -8.91
CA LEU A 130 -14.93 -15.40 -8.53
C LEU A 130 -16.02 -16.00 -9.43
N GLN A 131 -15.71 -16.29 -10.70
CA GLN A 131 -16.65 -16.93 -11.63
C GLN A 131 -16.78 -18.45 -11.44
N ARG A 132 -15.87 -19.07 -10.68
CA ARG A 132 -15.84 -20.52 -10.42
C ARG A 132 -16.44 -20.90 -9.05
N GLN A 133 -16.70 -19.92 -8.19
CA GLN A 133 -17.43 -20.07 -6.93
C GLN A 133 -18.92 -19.82 -7.15
#